data_AF-X1EMR6-F1
#
_entry.id   AF-X1EMR6-F1
#
_cell.length_a   1.000
_cell.length_b   1.000
_cell.length_c   1.000
_cell.angle_alpha   90.00
_cell.angle_beta   90.00
_cell.angle_gamma   90.00
#
_symmetry.space_group_name_H-M   'P 1'
#
loop_
_entity.id
_entity.type
_entity.pdbx_description
1 polymer ?
#
loop_
_entity_poly.entity_id
_entity_poly.type
_entity_poly.pdbx_seq_one_letter_code
_entity_poly.pdbx_strand_id
1 'polypeptide(L)'
;MKIDFEYKFKKLNGEVIPEQPDKIIVKDGQKTEKIYPPFTLRILCENVLLKAGLDVVVCPQCRTVIKRPRKLSGKKKVKRAKLAKRIHDSNGPVDVGASDIRLLRRLIAKNYPALTVAQAWGIFENLKIGVDVSWEKN
;
A
#
# COMPACT_ATOMS: atom_id res chain seq x y z
N MET A 1 -1.96 18.44 2.81
CA MET A 1 -0.87 18.38 1.80
C MET A 1 -1.46 17.79 0.53
N LYS A 2 -1.17 18.37 -0.63
CA LYS A 2 -1.66 17.84 -1.91
C LYS A 2 -0.73 16.74 -2.43
N ILE A 3 -1.29 15.57 -2.71
CA ILE A 3 -0.56 14.42 -3.26
C ILE A 3 -1.11 14.10 -4.64
N ASP A 4 -0.21 13.92 -5.61
CA ASP A 4 -0.56 13.35 -6.91
C ASP A 4 -0.61 11.82 -6.84
N PHE A 5 -1.81 11.27 -7.01
CA PHE A 5 -2.05 9.83 -6.97
C PHE A 5 -1.83 9.14 -8.32
N GLU A 6 -1.60 9.89 -9.41
CA GLU A 6 -1.25 9.35 -10.73
C GLU A 6 0.22 8.93 -10.86
N TYR A 7 1.01 9.10 -9.80
CA TYR A 7 2.40 8.65 -9.78
C TYR A 7 2.50 7.17 -10.17
N LYS A 8 3.26 6.91 -11.23
CA LYS A 8 3.56 5.56 -11.73
C LYS A 8 4.85 5.05 -11.08
N PHE A 9 4.77 3.86 -10.47
CA PHE A 9 5.94 3.26 -9.83
C PHE A 9 7.01 2.88 -10.86
N LYS A 10 8.27 2.98 -10.44
CA LYS A 10 9.43 2.70 -11.29
C LYS A 10 10.26 1.57 -10.73
N LYS A 11 10.95 0.84 -11.60
CA LYS A 11 12.05 -0.05 -11.23
C LYS A 11 13.28 0.77 -10.82
N LEU A 12 14.30 0.12 -10.26
CA LEU A 12 15.56 0.78 -9.90
C LEU A 12 16.31 1.38 -11.11
N ASN A 13 16.12 0.82 -12.31
CA ASN A 13 16.66 1.36 -13.56
C ASN A 13 15.85 2.55 -14.13
N GLY A 14 14.83 3.02 -13.42
CA GLY A 14 14.00 4.16 -13.84
C GLY A 14 12.84 3.82 -14.78
N GLU A 15 12.76 2.58 -15.28
CA GLU A 15 11.63 2.14 -16.12
C GLU A 15 10.33 2.12 -15.32
N VAL A 16 9.24 2.58 -15.93
CA VAL A 16 7.90 2.48 -15.36
C VAL A 16 7.52 1.00 -15.25
N ILE A 17 7.02 0.59 -14.08
CA ILE A 17 6.48 -0.74 -13.88
C ILE A 17 5.17 -0.81 -14.66
N PRO A 18 5.01 -1.72 -15.64
CA PRO A 18 3.79 -1.80 -16.45
C PRO A 18 2.62 -2.29 -15.60
N GLU A 19 1.40 -1.90 -15.97
CA GLU A 19 0.21 -2.49 -15.40
C GLU A 19 0.19 -3.99 -15.73
N GLN A 20 0.14 -4.83 -14.70
CA GLN A 20 0.02 -6.28 -14.86
C GLN A 20 -1.17 -6.76 -14.03
N PRO A 21 -1.94 -7.73 -14.54
CA PRO A 21 -2.98 -8.38 -13.74
C PRO A 21 -2.36 -9.04 -12.51
N ASP A 22 -3.10 -9.06 -11.40
CA ASP A 22 -2.69 -9.75 -10.18
C ASP A 22 -2.31 -11.21 -10.53
N LYS A 23 -1.01 -11.55 -10.51
CA LYS A 23 -0.55 -12.94 -10.70
C LYS A 23 -0.78 -13.72 -9.42
N ILE A 24 -1.74 -14.63 -9.45
CA ILE A 24 -1.96 -15.59 -8.37
C ILE A 24 -0.97 -16.74 -8.59
N ILE A 25 0.15 -16.75 -7.89
CA ILE A 25 0.99 -17.95 -7.79
C ILE A 25 0.43 -18.81 -6.66
N VAL A 26 -0.10 -19.98 -7.00
CA VAL A 26 -0.43 -21.01 -6.01
C VAL A 26 0.77 -21.94 -5.90
N LYS A 27 1.62 -21.74 -4.90
CA LYS A 27 2.58 -22.75 -4.43
C LYS A 27 2.23 -23.11 -2.99
N ASP A 28 2.07 -24.41 -2.75
CA ASP A 28 1.95 -25.07 -1.43
C ASP A 28 1.02 -24.37 -0.42
N GLY A 29 -0.29 -24.40 -0.70
CA GLY A 29 -1.30 -23.96 0.27
C GLY A 29 -1.36 -22.44 0.42
N GLN A 30 -1.99 -21.80 -0.57
CA GLN A 30 -2.61 -20.46 -0.50
C GLN A 30 -1.77 -19.30 0.07
N LYS A 31 -0.70 -18.92 -0.65
CA LYS A 31 -0.20 -17.54 -0.61
C LYS A 31 -0.43 -16.84 -1.95
N THR A 32 -1.41 -15.94 -1.99
CA THR A 32 -1.46 -14.89 -3.01
C THR A 32 -0.31 -13.92 -2.80
N GLU A 33 0.77 -14.07 -3.56
CA GLU A 33 1.83 -13.05 -3.64
C GLU A 33 1.50 -12.08 -4.78
N LYS A 34 1.29 -10.80 -4.44
CA LYS A 34 1.34 -9.73 -5.44
C LYS A 34 2.79 -9.53 -5.83
N ILE A 35 3.22 -10.20 -6.91
CA ILE A 35 4.61 -10.15 -7.40
C ILE A 35 4.99 -8.74 -7.85
N TYR A 36 4.00 -7.96 -8.32
CA TYR A 36 4.22 -6.63 -8.86
C TYR A 36 3.53 -5.58 -8.01
N PRO A 37 4.19 -4.43 -7.76
CA PRO A 37 3.52 -3.30 -7.20
C PRO A 37 2.39 -2.82 -8.12
N PRO A 38 1.33 -2.24 -7.57
CA PRO A 38 0.27 -1.60 -8.34
C PRO A 38 0.88 -0.54 -9.26
N PHE A 39 0.29 -0.39 -10.44
CA PHE A 39 0.76 0.50 -11.49
C PHE A 39 0.89 1.97 -11.02
N THR A 40 -0.04 2.43 -10.18
CA THR A 40 -0.08 3.80 -9.65
C THR A 40 -0.26 3.87 -8.13
N LEU A 41 0.10 5.03 -7.56
CA LEU A 41 -0.15 5.34 -6.15
C LEU A 41 -1.66 5.30 -5.82
N ARG A 42 -2.53 5.67 -6.76
CA ARG A 42 -3.99 5.54 -6.66
C ARG A 42 -4.39 4.10 -6.35
N ILE A 43 -4.01 3.18 -7.24
CA ILE A 43 -4.35 1.74 -7.12
C ILE A 43 -3.73 1.15 -5.85
N LEU A 44 -2.52 1.58 -5.46
CA LEU A 44 -1.90 1.21 -4.19
C LEU A 44 -2.79 1.57 -3.01
N CYS A 45 -3.20 2.83 -2.94
CA CYS A 45 -3.96 3.37 -1.84
C CYS A 45 -5.37 2.76 -1.77
N GLU A 46 -6.04 2.58 -2.91
CA GLU A 46 -7.34 1.91 -2.97
C GLU A 46 -7.24 0.45 -2.48
N ASN A 47 -6.24 -0.29 -2.95
CA ASN A 47 -6.03 -1.68 -2.51
C ASN A 47 -5.80 -1.76 -1.00
N VAL A 48 -4.97 -0.90 -0.41
CA VAL A 48 -4.76 -0.94 1.04
C VAL A 48 -5.95 -0.42 1.83
N LEU A 49 -6.71 0.55 1.32
CA LEU A 49 -7.86 1.08 2.06
C LEU A 49 -9.05 0.12 2.05
N LEU A 50 -9.29 -0.53 0.91
CA LEU A 50 -10.45 -1.42 0.71
C LEU A 50 -10.13 -2.88 1.03
N LYS A 51 -8.90 -3.35 0.76
CA LYS A 51 -8.52 -4.76 0.91
C LYS A 51 -7.59 -5.04 2.10
N ALA A 52 -7.03 -4.02 2.78
CA ALA A 52 -6.22 -4.29 3.98
C ALA A 52 -7.10 -4.67 5.17
N GLY A 53 -7.23 -5.97 5.39
CA GLY A 53 -8.05 -6.48 6.47
C GLY A 53 -7.76 -7.92 6.84
N LEU A 54 -6.63 -8.51 6.43
CA LEU A 54 -6.28 -9.86 6.84
C LEU A 54 -5.15 -9.80 7.85
N ASP A 55 -5.45 -10.12 9.11
CA ASP A 55 -4.43 -10.48 10.07
C ASP A 55 -3.92 -11.88 9.71
N VAL A 56 -2.60 -12.04 9.68
CA VAL A 56 -1.98 -13.35 9.53
C VAL A 56 -1.80 -13.92 10.92
N VAL A 57 -2.51 -15.02 11.21
CA VAL A 57 -2.36 -15.79 12.44
C VAL A 57 -1.71 -17.11 12.05
N VAL A 58 -0.59 -17.44 12.68
CA VAL A 58 0.04 -18.76 12.51
C VAL A 58 -0.65 -19.72 13.47
N CYS A 59 -1.18 -20.84 12.96
CA CYS A 59 -1.72 -21.88 13.81
C CYS A 59 -0.61 -22.45 14.71
N PRO A 60 -0.74 -22.45 16.04
CA PRO A 60 0.31 -22.93 16.93
C PRO A 60 0.60 -24.43 16.77
N GLN A 61 -0.35 -25.21 16.23
CA GLN A 61 -0.25 -26.67 16.13
C GLN A 61 0.28 -27.13 14.76
N CYS A 62 -0.30 -26.63 13.66
CA CYS A 62 0.08 -27.06 12.31
C CYS A 62 0.94 -26.04 11.54
N ARG A 63 1.27 -24.90 12.15
CA ARG A 63 2.05 -23.78 11.55
C ARG A 63 1.46 -23.18 10.27
N THR A 64 0.24 -23.57 9.89
CA THR A 64 -0.47 -22.99 8.75
C THR A 64 -0.78 -21.51 8.97
N VAL A 65 -0.57 -20.69 7.95
CA VAL A 65 -0.92 -19.27 7.93
C VAL A 65 -2.43 -19.12 7.70
N ILE A 66 -3.14 -18.70 8.74
CA ILE A 66 -4.57 -18.39 8.69
C ILE A 66 -4.74 -16.89 8.44
N LYS A 67 -5.39 -16.53 7.33
CA LYS A 67 -5.79 -15.15 7.05
C LYS A 67 -7.12 -14.87 7.75
N ARG A 68 -7.11 -14.16 8.88
CA ARG A 68 -8.33 -13.77 9.60
C ARG A 68 -8.74 -12.34 9.24
N PRO A 69 -10.02 -12.08 8.95
CA PRO A 69 -10.50 -10.72 8.79
C PRO A 69 -10.30 -9.93 10.10
N ARG A 70 -9.46 -8.91 10.04
CA ARG A 70 -9.18 -7.96 11.11
C ARG A 70 -10.50 -7.29 11.52
N LYS A 71 -10.89 -7.41 12.79
CA LYS A 71 -12.08 -6.76 13.35
C LYS A 71 -11.90 -5.23 13.32
N LEU A 72 -12.25 -4.62 12.19
CA LEU A 72 -12.37 -3.18 12.02
C LEU A 72 -13.80 -2.75 12.37
N SER A 73 -13.92 -1.77 13.26
CA SER A 73 -15.22 -1.18 13.56
C SER A 73 -15.83 -0.54 12.32
N GLY A 74 -17.17 -0.48 12.26
CA GLY A 74 -17.91 0.13 11.15
C GLY A 74 -17.44 1.55 10.83
N LYS A 75 -17.22 2.38 11.87
CA LYS A 75 -16.66 3.75 11.73
C LYS A 75 -15.32 3.76 10.98
N LYS A 76 -14.41 2.81 11.27
CA LYS A 76 -13.12 2.72 10.58
C LYS A 76 -13.26 2.25 9.14
N LYS A 77 -14.19 1.34 8.84
CA LYS A 77 -14.51 0.93 7.46
C LYS A 77 -15.02 2.10 6.64
N VAL A 78 -15.98 2.86 7.18
CA VAL A 78 -16.52 4.07 6.52
C VAL A 78 -15.42 5.11 6.30
N LYS A 79 -14.55 5.35 7.29
CA LYS A 79 -13.42 6.30 7.11
C LYS A 79 -12.51 5.89 5.95
N ARG A 80 -12.15 4.60 5.86
CA ARG A 80 -11.32 4.08 4.77
C ARG A 80 -12.01 4.16 3.42
N ALA A 81 -13.29 3.80 3.35
CA ALA A 81 -14.08 3.87 2.12
C ALA A 81 -14.21 5.33 1.63
N LYS A 82 -14.44 6.29 2.53
CA LYS A 82 -14.48 7.72 2.18
C LYS A 82 -13.13 8.21 1.62
N LEU A 83 -12.02 7.83 2.25
CA LEU A 83 -10.69 8.20 1.74
C LEU A 83 -10.40 7.54 0.39
N ALA A 84 -10.75 6.27 0.21
CA ALA A 84 -10.58 5.55 -1.04
C ALA A 84 -11.39 6.23 -2.16
N LYS A 85 -12.65 6.56 -1.89
CA LYS A 85 -13.52 7.27 -2.85
C LYS A 85 -12.94 8.63 -3.23
N ARG A 86 -12.42 9.40 -2.27
CA ARG A 86 -11.78 10.69 -2.56
C ARG A 86 -10.54 10.57 -3.46
N ILE A 87 -9.77 9.50 -3.31
CA ILE A 87 -8.61 9.22 -4.15
C ILE A 87 -9.07 8.76 -5.53
N HIS A 88 -10.08 7.89 -5.59
CA HIS A 88 -10.64 7.35 -6.83
C HIS A 88 -11.32 8.40 -7.72
N ASP A 89 -12.14 9.27 -7.12
CA ASP A 89 -12.92 10.25 -7.86
C ASP A 89 -12.09 11.50 -8.23
N SER A 90 -10.84 11.57 -7.77
CA SER A 90 -9.96 12.70 -8.06
C SER A 90 -9.38 12.63 -9.47
N ASN A 91 -9.40 13.74 -10.19
CA ASN A 91 -8.72 13.92 -11.48
C ASN A 91 -7.42 14.74 -11.33
N GLY A 92 -6.88 14.83 -10.11
CA GLY A 92 -5.70 15.64 -9.81
C GLY A 92 -5.27 15.53 -8.35
N PRO A 93 -4.37 16.42 -7.89
CA PRO A 93 -3.80 16.31 -6.55
C PRO A 93 -4.85 16.38 -5.44
N VAL A 94 -4.87 15.37 -4.57
CA VAL A 94 -5.84 15.28 -3.46
C VAL A 94 -5.22 15.85 -2.20
N ASP A 95 -5.97 16.67 -1.48
CA ASP A 95 -5.54 17.14 -0.16
C ASP A 95 -5.70 16.06 0.90
N VAL A 96 -4.59 15.58 1.44
CA VAL A 96 -4.56 14.52 2.45
C VAL A 96 -3.99 15.09 3.76
N GLY A 97 -4.73 14.85 4.84
CA GLY A 97 -4.31 15.25 6.18
C GLY A 97 -3.29 14.27 6.78
N ALA A 98 -2.51 14.73 7.77
CA ALA A 98 -1.47 13.93 8.42
C ALA A 98 -1.99 12.59 9.00
N SER A 99 -3.25 12.57 9.50
CA SER A 99 -3.85 11.34 10.02
C SER A 99 -4.08 10.26 8.95
N ASP A 100 -4.40 10.68 7.73
CA ASP A 100 -4.67 9.79 6.61
C ASP A 100 -3.35 9.33 5.97
N ILE A 101 -2.33 10.19 5.92
CA ILE A 101 -0.96 9.81 5.52
C ILE A 101 -0.40 8.74 6.46
N ARG A 102 -0.52 8.92 7.80
CA ARG A 102 -0.10 7.90 8.78
C ARG A 102 -0.84 6.58 8.59
N LEU A 103 -2.13 6.63 8.25
CA LEU A 103 -2.91 5.43 7.95
C LEU A 103 -2.38 4.73 6.69
N LEU A 104 -2.18 5.46 5.59
CA LEU A 104 -1.66 4.92 4.33
C LEU A 104 -0.27 4.30 4.51
N ARG A 105 0.68 5.01 5.15
CA ARG A 105 2.03 4.48 5.45
C ARG A 105 1.98 3.15 6.16
N ARG A 106 1.16 3.07 7.23
CA ARG A 106 1.02 1.85 8.04
C ARG A 106 0.42 0.69 7.23
N LEU A 107 -0.54 0.96 6.35
CA LEU A 107 -1.16 -0.09 5.55
C LEU A 107 -0.27 -0.53 4.39
N ILE A 108 0.43 0.39 3.74
CA ILE A 108 1.37 0.08 2.65
C ILE A 108 2.55 -0.73 3.17
N ALA A 109 3.19 -0.31 4.27
CA ALA A 109 4.31 -1.01 4.88
C ALA A 109 3.99 -2.48 5.28
N LYS A 110 2.72 -2.79 5.51
CA LYS A 110 2.29 -4.15 5.89
C LYS A 110 1.98 -5.05 4.71
N ASN A 111 1.70 -4.50 3.53
CA ASN A 111 1.12 -5.26 2.41
C ASN A 111 2.00 -5.26 1.16
N TYR A 112 3.11 -4.51 1.13
CA TYR A 112 3.90 -4.31 -0.07
C TYR A 112 5.41 -4.43 0.20
N PRO A 113 6.20 -4.82 -0.82
CA PRO A 113 7.65 -4.97 -0.72
C PRO A 113 8.37 -3.62 -0.58
N ALA A 114 9.62 -3.66 -0.10
CA ALA A 114 10.40 -2.50 0.30
C ALA A 114 10.49 -1.39 -0.77
N LEU A 115 10.68 -1.74 -2.05
CA LEU A 115 10.78 -0.76 -3.13
C LEU A 115 9.51 0.09 -3.29
N THR A 116 8.34 -0.55 -3.22
CA THR A 116 7.03 0.12 -3.28
C THR A 116 6.82 1.03 -2.08
N VAL A 117 7.22 0.54 -0.90
CA VAL A 117 7.13 1.30 0.36
C VAL A 117 7.99 2.55 0.28
N ALA A 118 9.26 2.43 -0.13
CA ALA A 118 10.20 3.53 -0.25
C ALA A 118 9.70 4.61 -1.23
N GLN A 119 9.21 4.22 -2.40
CA GLN A 119 8.67 5.16 -3.38
C GLN A 119 7.41 5.87 -2.86
N ALA A 120 6.47 5.13 -2.25
CA ALA A 120 5.26 5.74 -1.68
C ALA A 120 5.59 6.70 -0.53
N TRP A 121 6.59 6.36 0.31
CA TRP A 121 7.06 7.21 1.39
C TRP A 121 7.70 8.50 0.86
N GLY A 122 8.52 8.41 -0.18
CA GLY A 122 9.10 9.58 -0.83
C GLY A 122 8.03 10.59 -1.27
N ILE A 123 6.93 10.09 -1.85
CA ILE A 123 5.81 10.93 -2.27
C ILE A 123 5.08 11.55 -1.05
N PHE A 124 4.90 10.80 0.03
CA PHE A 124 4.23 11.30 1.23
C PHE A 124 5.06 12.28 2.05
N GLU A 125 6.38 12.28 1.89
CA GLU A 125 7.29 13.19 2.59
C GLU A 125 7.70 14.37 1.68
N ASN A 126 7.18 14.46 0.45
CA ASN A 126 7.67 15.37 -0.59
C ASN A 126 9.20 15.25 -0.83
N LEU A 127 9.78 14.10 -0.47
CA LEU A 127 11.17 13.78 -0.76
C LEU A 127 11.24 13.47 -2.25
N LYS A 128 11.80 14.39 -3.04
CA LYS A 128 12.32 14.06 -4.36
C LYS A 128 13.31 12.93 -4.11
N ILE A 129 13.05 11.73 -4.65
CA ILE A 129 13.96 10.59 -4.53
C ILE A 129 15.22 10.97 -5.31
N GLY A 130 16.16 11.51 -4.57
CA GLY A 130 17.31 12.24 -5.05
C GLY A 130 17.99 12.84 -3.82
N VAL A 131 18.89 12.03 -3.25
CA VAL A 131 19.86 12.37 -2.20
C VAL A 131 19.36 12.26 -0.75
N ASP A 132 20.18 11.53 0.01
CA ASP A 132 20.27 11.33 1.45
C ASP A 132 19.07 10.79 2.23
N VAL A 133 19.17 9.50 2.52
CA VAL A 133 18.34 8.81 3.49
C VAL A 133 19.25 8.31 4.61
N SER A 134 19.58 9.20 5.55
CA SER A 134 20.17 8.83 6.84
C SER A 134 19.08 8.25 7.75
N TRP A 135 18.84 6.94 7.67
CA TRP A 135 18.09 6.20 8.70
C TRP A 135 19.07 5.40 9.57
N GLU A 136 19.81 6.08 10.44
CA GLU A 136 20.34 5.47 11.65
C GLU A 136 20.19 6.48 12.80
N LYS A 137 19.26 6.16 13.70
CA LYS A 137 19.34 6.39 15.15
C LYS A 137 18.05 5.86 15.77
N ASN A 138 18.08 4.57 16.10
CA ASN A 138 17.52 3.98 17.32
C ASN A 138 17.99 2.52 17.41
#